data_AF-A0AAP4QCI6-F1
#
_entry.id   AF-A0AAP4QCI6-F1
#
_cell.length_a   1.000
_cell.length_b   1.000
_cell.length_c   1.000
_cell.angle_alpha   90.00
_cell.angle_beta   90.00
_cell.angle_gamma   90.00
#
_symmetry.space_group_name_H-M   'P 1'
#
loop_
_entity.id
_entity.type
_entity.pdbx_description
1 polymer ?
#
loop_
_entity_poly.entity_id
_entity_poly.type
_entity_poly.pdbx_seq_one_letter_code
_entity_poly.pdbx_strand_id
1 'polypeptide(L)'
;MPANFSVDASKFESLQRNIERLPNVAEKIINEDLKSRIAPVMKKSVLGLMPISNRKKAHAKLYQSINDDNKENLTLTLKPKSKYRYLVFPDLGLGTSKKKAAKKFMERGVDKKVDYSIEELNKSLIEEINKTLGGQ
;
A
#
# COMPACT_ATOMS: atom_id res chain seq x y z
N MET A 1 7.05 -23.86 -1.75
CA MET A 1 7.97 -22.80 -1.26
C MET A 1 7.22 -21.96 -0.25
N PRO A 2 7.69 -21.83 0.99
CA PRO A 2 7.16 -20.84 1.93
C PRO A 2 7.57 -19.44 1.48
N ALA A 3 6.66 -18.47 1.60
CA ALA A 3 7.00 -17.06 1.50
C ALA A 3 7.21 -16.55 2.92
N ASN A 4 8.42 -16.11 3.24
CA ASN A 4 8.70 -15.52 4.54
C ASN A 4 8.29 -14.05 4.48
N PHE A 5 7.31 -13.68 5.31
CA PHE A 5 6.95 -12.29 5.57
C PHE A 5 7.58 -11.90 6.90
N SER A 6 8.46 -10.91 6.87
CA SER A 6 9.09 -10.35 8.07
C SER A 6 8.91 -8.85 8.04
N VAL A 7 8.55 -8.29 9.18
CA VAL A 7 8.40 -6.85 9.35
C VAL A 7 9.23 -6.43 10.55
N ASP A 8 9.85 -5.26 10.46
CA ASP A 8 10.68 -4.74 11.54
C ASP A 8 9.81 -4.17 12.66
N ALA A 9 9.69 -4.92 13.76
CA ALA A 9 8.90 -4.54 14.92
C ALA A 9 9.36 -3.21 15.54
N SER A 10 10.65 -2.89 15.47
CA SER A 10 11.20 -1.66 16.05
C SER A 10 10.61 -0.40 15.39
N LYS A 11 10.27 -0.47 14.09
CA LYS A 11 9.66 0.63 13.34
C LYS A 11 8.21 0.86 13.76
N PHE A 12 7.48 -0.19 14.11
CA PHE A 12 6.11 -0.10 14.62
C PHE A 12 6.08 0.49 16.03
N GLU A 13 6.98 0.06 16.91
CA GLU A 13 7.10 0.65 18.24
C GLU A 13 7.45 2.14 18.18
N SER A 14 8.30 2.53 17.23
CA SER A 14 8.64 3.94 16.99
C SER A 14 7.42 4.72 16.51
N LEU A 15 6.63 4.13 15.59
CA LEU A 15 5.40 4.73 15.10
C LEU A 15 4.38 4.93 16.23
N GLN A 16 4.17 3.90 17.06
CA GLN A 16 3.29 3.99 18.21
C GLN A 16 3.73 5.11 19.17
N ARG A 17 5.02 5.16 19.54
CA ARG A 17 5.56 6.21 20.42
C ARG A 17 5.38 7.61 19.84
N ASN A 18 5.54 7.77 18.52
CA ASN A 18 5.33 9.06 17.87
C ASN A 18 3.86 9.48 17.84
N ILE A 19 2.95 8.53 17.65
CA ILE A 19 1.50 8.77 17.75
C ILE A 19 1.11 9.22 19.16
N GLU A 20 1.62 8.55 20.20
CA GLU A 20 1.35 8.88 21.61
C GLU A 20 1.80 10.31 21.97
N ARG A 21 2.84 10.82 21.32
CA ARG A 21 3.35 12.19 21.52
C ARG A 21 2.51 13.28 20.85
N LEU A 22 1.65 12.93 19.89
CA LEU A 22 0.81 13.85 19.13
C LEU A 22 -0.68 13.49 19.24
N PRO A 23 -1.26 13.55 20.46
CA PRO A 23 -2.67 13.24 20.64
C PRO A 23 -3.52 14.19 19.76
N ASN A 24 -4.52 13.63 19.08
CA ASN A 24 -5.46 14.32 18.18
C ASN A 24 -4.89 14.86 16.85
N VAL A 25 -3.57 14.97 16.69
CA VAL A 25 -2.93 15.46 15.45
C VAL A 25 -2.39 14.32 14.60
N ALA A 26 -1.82 13.28 15.24
CA ALA A 26 -1.20 12.15 14.55
C ALA A 26 -2.13 11.48 13.54
N GLU A 27 -3.39 11.26 13.92
CA GLU A 27 -4.39 10.62 13.07
C GLU A 27 -4.61 11.39 11.75
N LYS A 28 -4.73 12.72 11.84
CA LYS A 28 -4.92 13.56 10.67
C LYS A 28 -3.72 13.48 9.71
N ILE A 29 -2.52 13.55 10.26
CA ILE A 29 -1.26 13.44 9.50
C ILE A 29 -1.17 12.08 8.81
N ILE A 30 -1.44 11.00 9.54
CA ILE A 30 -1.40 9.64 8.99
C ILE A 30 -2.39 9.50 7.84
N ASN A 31 -3.64 9.95 8.00
CA ASN A 31 -4.65 9.87 6.95
C ASN A 31 -4.27 10.68 5.69
N GLU A 32 -3.63 11.83 5.87
CA GLU A 32 -3.14 12.66 4.77
C GLU A 32 -1.98 11.99 4.02
N ASP A 33 -1.03 11.41 4.74
CA ASP A 33 0.11 10.71 4.16
C ASP A 33 -0.29 9.41 3.48
N LEU A 34 -1.24 8.65 4.07
CA LEU A 34 -1.82 7.46 3.45
C LEU A 34 -2.35 7.77 2.06
N LYS A 35 -3.02 8.93 1.90
CA LYS A 35 -3.60 9.37 0.63
C LYS A 35 -2.56 9.94 -0.34
N SER A 36 -1.70 10.85 0.14
CA SER A 36 -0.85 11.68 -0.73
C SER A 36 0.48 11.03 -1.06
N ARG A 37 1.14 10.37 -0.09
CA ARG A 37 2.49 9.81 -0.23
C ARG A 37 2.47 8.30 -0.45
N ILE A 38 1.68 7.57 0.34
CA ILE A 38 1.72 6.11 0.38
C ILE A 38 0.89 5.48 -0.75
N ALA A 39 -0.33 5.95 -0.99
CA ALA A 39 -1.20 5.40 -2.02
C ALA A 39 -0.55 5.38 -3.43
N PRO A 40 0.12 6.44 -3.92
CA PRO A 40 0.79 6.40 -5.23
C PRO A 40 1.88 5.33 -5.31
N VAL A 41 2.69 5.19 -4.25
CA VAL A 41 3.80 4.24 -4.19
C VAL A 41 3.29 2.80 -4.16
N MET A 42 2.28 2.54 -3.33
CA MET A 42 1.63 1.23 -3.26
C MET A 42 0.98 0.84 -4.59
N LYS A 43 0.22 1.75 -5.22
CA LYS A 43 -0.38 1.53 -6.56
C LYS A 43 0.69 1.18 -7.59
N LYS A 44 1.80 1.91 -7.62
CA LYS A 44 2.91 1.65 -8.56
C LYS A 44 3.55 0.28 -8.31
N SER A 45 3.71 -0.11 -7.04
CA SER A 45 4.23 -1.43 -6.65
C SER A 45 3.35 -2.56 -7.19
N VAL A 46 2.04 -2.48 -6.95
CA VAL A 46 1.04 -3.45 -7.44
C VAL A 46 1.05 -3.54 -8.97
N LEU A 47 0.99 -2.39 -9.66
CA LEU A 47 1.05 -2.35 -11.13
C LEU A 47 2.35 -2.98 -11.67
N GLY A 48 3.48 -2.73 -11.00
CA GLY A 48 4.77 -3.31 -11.35
C GLY A 48 4.79 -4.84 -11.35
N LEU A 49 4.03 -5.46 -10.45
CA LEU A 49 3.91 -6.92 -10.32
C LEU A 49 2.83 -7.53 -11.22
N MET A 50 1.95 -6.72 -11.81
CA MET A 50 0.90 -7.24 -12.70
C MET A 50 1.51 -7.99 -13.90
N PRO A 51 0.90 -9.12 -14.30
CA PRO A 51 1.34 -9.85 -15.47
C PRO A 51 0.86 -9.20 -16.77
N ILE A 52 1.72 -9.24 -17.79
CA ILE A 52 1.35 -8.97 -19.18
C ILE A 52 1.19 -10.31 -19.90
N SER A 53 0.15 -10.43 -20.73
CA SER A 53 -0.07 -11.60 -21.59
C SER A 53 0.51 -11.35 -22.97
N ASN A 54 0.95 -12.38 -23.68
CA ASN A 54 1.50 -12.28 -25.04
C ASN A 54 0.47 -11.94 -26.14
N ARG A 55 -0.75 -11.51 -25.77
CA ARG A 55 -1.80 -11.11 -26.72
C ARG A 55 -1.60 -9.64 -27.10
N LYS A 56 -1.72 -9.31 -28.39
CA LYS A 56 -1.71 -7.93 -28.89
C LYS A 56 -2.98 -7.17 -28.46
N LYS A 57 -2.98 -6.63 -27.25
CA LYS A 57 -4.07 -5.82 -26.68
C LYS A 57 -3.55 -4.82 -25.64
N ALA A 58 -4.36 -3.84 -25.29
CA ALA A 58 -4.12 -2.96 -24.15
C ALA A 58 -4.12 -3.76 -22.83
N HIS A 59 -3.06 -3.61 -22.01
CA HIS A 59 -2.91 -4.34 -20.73
C HIS A 59 -3.13 -3.44 -19.52
N ALA A 60 -3.87 -3.91 -18.52
CA ALA A 60 -4.16 -3.19 -17.28
C ALA A 60 -2.91 -2.62 -16.57
N LYS A 61 -1.77 -3.31 -16.66
CA LYS A 61 -0.48 -2.84 -16.12
C LYS A 61 -0.05 -1.47 -16.64
N LEU A 62 -0.37 -1.17 -17.90
CA LEU A 62 0.05 0.04 -18.60
C LEU A 62 -0.91 1.22 -18.36
N TYR A 63 -1.98 1.01 -17.60
CA TYR A 63 -2.96 2.02 -17.26
C TYR A 63 -3.07 2.15 -15.74
N GLN A 64 -3.72 3.23 -15.28
CA GLN A 64 -4.11 3.40 -13.88
C GLN A 64 -5.29 2.49 -13.54
N SER A 65 -5.05 1.17 -13.51
CA SER A 65 -6.08 0.15 -13.33
C SER A 65 -6.50 -0.08 -11.87
N ILE A 66 -5.70 0.43 -10.93
CA ILE A 66 -5.97 0.41 -9.49
C ILE A 66 -6.46 1.79 -9.05
N ASN A 67 -7.49 1.79 -8.20
CA ASN A 67 -7.95 2.93 -7.43
C ASN A 67 -7.54 2.76 -5.97
N ASP A 68 -7.41 3.88 -5.29
CA ASP A 68 -7.21 3.99 -3.85
C ASP A 68 -8.44 4.64 -3.19
N ASP A 69 -8.63 4.33 -1.93
CA ASP A 69 -9.72 4.84 -1.10
C ASP A 69 -9.24 4.90 0.35
N ASN A 70 -9.55 5.99 1.05
CA ASN A 70 -9.17 6.24 2.44
C ASN A 70 -10.37 6.71 3.27
N LYS A 71 -11.57 6.22 2.94
CA LYS A 71 -12.82 6.52 3.67
C LYS A 71 -12.82 6.04 5.11
N GLU A 72 -12.12 4.94 5.37
CA GLU A 72 -11.98 4.39 6.70
C GLU A 72 -10.72 4.98 7.35
N ASN A 73 -10.85 5.31 8.63
CA ASN A 73 -9.77 5.91 9.39
C ASN A 73 -8.55 4.99 9.46
N LEU A 74 -7.35 5.57 9.33
CA LEU A 74 -6.06 4.87 9.37
C LEU A 74 -5.95 3.72 8.37
N THR A 75 -6.76 3.77 7.31
CA THR A 75 -6.90 2.67 6.35
C THR A 75 -6.69 3.17 4.93
N LEU A 76 -5.81 2.48 4.21
CA LEU A 76 -5.65 2.64 2.77
C LEU A 76 -6.16 1.38 2.05
N THR A 77 -7.23 1.52 1.29
CA THR A 77 -7.77 0.44 0.47
C THR A 77 -7.36 0.59 -0.98
N LEU A 78 -6.74 -0.45 -1.55
CA LEU A 78 -6.43 -0.52 -2.97
C LEU A 78 -7.35 -1.52 -3.66
N LYS A 79 -8.05 -1.08 -4.70
CA LYS A 79 -9.01 -1.92 -5.44
C LYS A 79 -8.93 -1.67 -6.93
N PRO A 80 -9.14 -2.69 -7.78
CA PRO A 80 -9.27 -2.47 -9.22
C PRO A 80 -10.42 -1.51 -9.53
N LYS A 81 -10.24 -0.62 -10.52
CA LYS A 81 -11.37 0.17 -11.07
C LYS A 81 -12.40 -0.77 -11.69
N SER A 82 -13.65 -0.31 -11.84
CA SER A 82 -14.78 -1.12 -12.33
C SER A 82 -14.44 -1.95 -13.58
N LYS A 83 -13.85 -1.32 -14.61
CA LYS A 83 -13.40 -1.98 -15.86
C LYS A 83 -12.34 -3.08 -15.66
N TYR A 84 -11.60 -3.03 -14.56
CA TYR A 84 -10.50 -3.96 -14.25
C TYR A 84 -10.83 -4.92 -13.10
N ARG A 85 -12.09 -5.05 -12.66
CA ARG A 85 -12.49 -6.01 -11.61
C ARG A 85 -12.12 -7.46 -11.93
N TYR A 86 -11.99 -7.79 -13.22
CA TYR A 86 -11.48 -9.09 -13.67
C TYR A 86 -10.07 -9.40 -13.15
N LEU A 87 -9.30 -8.44 -12.62
CA LEU A 87 -7.95 -8.65 -12.09
C LEU A 87 -7.91 -9.62 -10.90
N VAL A 88 -9.03 -9.86 -10.21
CA VAL A 88 -9.14 -10.91 -9.19
C VAL A 88 -8.79 -12.30 -9.74
N PHE A 89 -9.16 -12.59 -10.99
CA PHE A 89 -8.91 -13.89 -11.63
C PHE A 89 -7.40 -14.16 -11.84
N PRO A 90 -6.63 -13.31 -12.53
CA PRO A 90 -5.19 -13.51 -12.67
C PRO A 90 -4.41 -13.32 -11.36
N ASP A 91 -4.95 -12.61 -10.38
CA ASP A 91 -4.32 -12.45 -9.06
C ASP A 91 -4.38 -13.75 -8.25
N LEU A 92 -5.58 -14.32 -8.14
CA LEU A 92 -5.86 -15.52 -7.36
C LEU A 92 -5.74 -16.84 -8.16
N GLY A 93 -5.46 -16.75 -9.47
CA GLY A 93 -5.37 -17.94 -10.34
C GLY A 93 -6.72 -18.59 -10.68
N LEU A 94 -7.83 -17.88 -10.47
CA LEU A 94 -9.19 -18.39 -10.65
C LEU A 94 -9.59 -18.49 -12.13
N GLY A 95 -10.54 -19.39 -12.43
CA GLY A 95 -11.22 -19.45 -13.74
C GLY A 95 -10.38 -19.99 -14.90
N THR A 96 -9.30 -20.73 -14.63
CA THR A 96 -8.48 -21.36 -15.67
C THR A 96 -8.60 -22.89 -15.64
N SER A 97 -8.88 -23.50 -16.80
CA SER A 97 -8.89 -24.98 -16.95
C SER A 97 -7.54 -25.60 -16.65
N LYS A 98 -6.47 -24.86 -16.96
CA LYS A 98 -5.10 -25.15 -16.57
C LYS A 98 -4.85 -24.47 -15.22
N LYS A 99 -5.12 -25.15 -14.10
CA LYS A 99 -4.94 -24.67 -12.71
C LYS A 99 -3.66 -23.84 -12.53
N LYS A 100 -3.72 -22.52 -12.76
CA LYS A 100 -2.56 -21.64 -12.61
C LYS A 100 -2.38 -21.29 -11.14
N ALA A 101 -1.15 -21.26 -10.69
CA ALA A 101 -0.83 -20.73 -9.37
C ALA A 101 -1.25 -19.26 -9.25
N ALA A 102 -1.74 -18.88 -8.06
CA ALA A 102 -2.02 -17.49 -7.73
C ALA A 102 -0.75 -16.64 -7.85
N LYS A 103 -0.88 -15.46 -8.47
CA LYS A 103 0.24 -14.52 -8.62
C LYS A 103 0.35 -13.58 -7.44
N LYS A 104 -0.76 -13.31 -6.76
CA LYS A 104 -0.86 -12.46 -5.56
C LYS A 104 -0.16 -11.12 -5.75
N PHE A 105 -0.27 -10.51 -6.93
CA PHE A 105 0.40 -9.24 -7.23
C PHE A 105 -0.21 -8.08 -6.45
N MET A 106 -1.46 -8.19 -6.00
CA MET A 106 -2.08 -7.22 -5.09
C MET A 106 -1.39 -7.27 -3.72
N GLU A 107 -1.48 -8.42 -3.03
CA GLU A 107 -0.88 -8.68 -1.71
C GLU A 107 0.63 -8.36 -1.71
N ARG A 108 1.38 -9.00 -2.62
CA ARG A 108 2.84 -8.80 -2.72
C ARG A 108 3.23 -7.37 -3.09
N GLY A 109 2.37 -6.64 -3.79
CA GLY A 109 2.62 -5.26 -4.15
C GLY A 109 2.56 -4.36 -2.92
N VAL A 110 1.60 -4.63 -2.03
CA VAL A 110 1.47 -3.97 -0.73
C VAL A 110 2.63 -4.35 0.19
N ASP A 111 2.89 -5.64 0.36
CA ASP A 111 3.93 -6.15 1.27
C ASP A 111 5.30 -5.51 0.98
N LYS A 112 5.65 -5.37 -0.30
CA LYS A 112 6.90 -4.74 -0.74
C LYS A 112 7.10 -3.29 -0.30
N LYS A 113 6.05 -2.62 0.16
CA LYS A 113 6.04 -1.20 0.52
C LYS A 113 5.58 -0.93 1.93
N VAL A 114 5.33 -1.96 2.74
CA VAL A 114 4.96 -1.81 4.16
C VAL A 114 6.04 -1.04 4.92
N ASP A 115 7.28 -1.51 4.93
CA ASP A 115 8.40 -0.84 5.64
C ASP A 115 8.59 0.61 5.21
N TYR A 116 8.59 0.84 3.89
CA TYR A 116 8.69 2.20 3.33
C TYR A 116 7.57 3.11 3.85
N SER A 117 6.35 2.59 3.95
CA SER A 117 5.20 3.38 4.38
C SER A 117 5.30 3.74 5.86
N ILE A 118 5.75 2.80 6.70
CA ILE A 118 5.96 3.05 8.14
C ILE A 118 7.06 4.09 8.36
N GLU A 119 8.14 4.02 7.57
CA GLU A 119 9.21 5.01 7.62
C GLU A 119 8.71 6.40 7.23
N GLU A 120 7.91 6.51 6.16
CA GLU A 120 7.34 7.80 5.75
C GLU A 120 6.37 8.37 6.79
N LEU A 121 5.50 7.55 7.37
CA LEU A 121 4.62 8.00 8.47
C LEU A 121 5.42 8.48 9.67
N ASN A 122 6.45 7.74 10.06
CA ASN A 122 7.34 8.14 11.16
C ASN A 122 8.01 9.48 10.89
N LYS A 123 8.53 9.70 9.67
CA LYS A 123 9.16 10.98 9.30
C LYS A 123 8.20 12.14 9.48
N SER A 124 6.98 12.04 8.95
CA SER A 124 5.99 13.12 9.06
C SER A 124 5.58 13.40 10.50
N LEU A 125 5.42 12.36 11.33
CA LEU A 125 5.12 12.55 12.75
C LEU A 125 6.30 13.20 13.49
N ILE A 126 7.54 12.81 13.20
CA ILE A 126 8.74 13.43 13.79
C ILE A 126 8.86 14.90 13.37
N GLU A 127 8.61 15.21 12.10
CA GLU A 127 8.59 16.59 11.60
C GLU A 127 7.58 17.44 12.37
N GLU A 128 6.39 16.89 12.66
CA GLU A 128 5.39 17.60 13.44
C GLU A 128 5.76 17.73 14.92
N ILE A 129 6.26 16.64 15.54
CA ILE A 129 6.78 16.66 16.92
C ILE A 129 7.83 17.77 17.10
N ASN A 130 8.76 17.89 16.15
CA ASN A 130 9.81 18.91 16.20
C ASN A 130 9.25 20.33 16.08
N LYS A 131 8.18 20.54 15.30
CA LYS A 131 7.50 21.84 15.21
C LYS A 131 6.76 22.19 16.50
N THR A 132 6.09 21.21 17.12
CA THR A 132 5.23 21.46 18.30
C THR A 132 6.00 21.50 19.62
N LEU A 133 7.06 20.69 19.77
CA LEU A 133 7.83 20.56 21.02
C LEU A 133 9.23 21.18 20.94
N GLY A 134 9.79 21.36 19.74
CA GLY A 134 11.11 21.97 19.54
C GLY A 134 11.08 23.49 19.27
N GLY A 135 9.88 24.09 19.19
CA GLY A 135 9.68 25.53 19.09
C GLY A 135 9.62 26.20 20.46
N GLN A 136 10.74 26.26 21.17
CA GLN A 136 11.00 27.18 22.28
C GLN A 136 12.40 27.79 22.11
#